data_AF-W5MI26-F1
#
_entry.id   AF-W5MI26-F1
#
_cell.length_a   1.000
_cell.length_b   1.000
_cell.length_c   1.000
_cell.angle_alpha   90.00
_cell.angle_beta   90.00
_cell.angle_gamma   90.00
#
_symmetry.space_group_name_H-M   'P 1'
#
loop_
_entity.id
_entity.type
_entity.pdbx_description
1 polymer ?
#
loop_
_entity_poly.entity_id
_entity_poly.type
_entity_poly.pdbx_seq_one_letter_code
_entity_poly.pdbx_strand_id
1 'polypeptide(L)'
;MKCFLDFKSGGALCHILAAAYKFKSDQGWRRFDFQNPSRMDRNVEMFMTIEKSLVQNNCLSRPVIFLSSDIEPKLLGKLKDIIKRHQGSVTEDRAASSLIVVPIPASLEEGEGQSSVILGVLGFNTRGKESNTECGCLGRGEL
;
A
#
# COMPACT_ATOMS: atom_id res chain seq x y z
N MET A 1 -0.05 -8.65 1.06
CA MET A 1 -0.16 -9.06 2.48
C MET A 1 0.81 -10.20 2.83
N LYS A 2 2.14 -9.99 2.74
CA LYS A 2 3.11 -11.03 3.13
C LYS A 2 3.53 -10.95 4.61
N CYS A 3 3.30 -9.82 5.28
CA CYS A 3 3.75 -9.59 6.66
C CYS A 3 3.18 -10.57 7.69
N PHE A 4 1.92 -11.01 7.53
CA PHE A 4 1.30 -11.98 8.45
C PHE A 4 1.72 -13.43 8.22
N LEU A 5 2.48 -13.69 7.15
CA LEU A 5 2.94 -15.03 6.77
C LEU A 5 4.47 -15.19 6.90
N ASP A 6 5.15 -14.21 7.49
CA ASP A 6 6.58 -14.27 7.77
C ASP A 6 6.82 -14.80 9.19
N PHE A 7 6.87 -16.13 9.32
CA PHE A 7 7.04 -16.86 10.58
C PHE A 7 8.50 -17.00 11.04
N LYS A 8 9.46 -16.37 10.36
CA LYS A 8 10.86 -16.41 10.75
C LYS A 8 11.07 -15.74 12.11
N SER A 9 12.09 -16.16 12.84
CA SER A 9 12.55 -15.42 14.02
C SER A 9 12.98 -14.01 13.60
N GLY A 10 12.43 -12.98 14.23
CA GLY A 10 12.63 -11.58 13.81
C GLY A 10 11.93 -11.20 12.50
N GLY A 11 11.00 -12.02 12.00
CA GLY A 11 10.20 -11.71 10.83
C GLY A 11 9.08 -10.69 11.11
N ALA A 12 8.37 -10.30 10.05
CA ALA A 12 7.33 -9.27 10.13
C ALA A 12 6.22 -9.60 11.14
N LEU A 13 5.78 -10.87 11.21
CA LEU A 13 4.75 -11.29 12.17
C LEU A 13 5.22 -11.11 13.61
N CYS A 14 6.49 -11.43 13.90
CA CYS A 14 7.08 -11.26 15.22
C CYS A 14 7.05 -9.78 15.65
N HIS A 15 7.46 -8.87 14.76
CA HIS A 15 7.42 -7.44 15.03
C HIS A 15 5.99 -6.88 15.21
N ILE A 16 5.01 -7.38 14.44
CA ILE A 16 3.60 -7.01 14.62
C ILE A 16 3.12 -7.37 16.02
N LEU A 17 3.30 -8.63 16.43
CA LEU A 17 2.83 -9.14 17.71
C LEU A 17 3.56 -8.45 18.88
N ALA A 18 4.87 -8.27 18.77
CA ALA A 18 5.68 -7.61 19.79
C ALA A 18 5.27 -6.15 20.00
N ALA A 19 5.12 -5.38 18.91
CA ALA A 19 4.70 -3.98 18.99
C ALA A 19 3.29 -3.83 19.56
N ALA A 20 2.34 -4.67 19.12
CA ALA A 20 0.97 -4.67 19.63
C ALA A 20 0.92 -5.03 21.12
N TYR A 21 1.66 -6.07 21.53
CA TYR A 21 1.72 -6.51 22.93
C TYR A 21 2.34 -5.45 23.83
N LYS A 22 3.47 -4.85 23.41
CA LYS A 22 4.12 -3.76 24.15
C LYS A 22 3.17 -2.57 24.30
N PHE A 23 2.52 -2.13 23.22
CA PHE A 23 1.56 -1.03 23.29
C PHE A 23 0.39 -1.33 24.24
N LYS A 24 -0.20 -2.53 24.14
CA LYS A 24 -1.27 -2.99 25.05
C LYS A 24 -0.81 -2.94 26.52
N SER A 25 0.40 -3.41 26.80
CA SER A 25 1.00 -3.43 28.14
C SER A 25 1.22 -2.01 28.67
N ASP A 26 1.85 -1.15 27.88
CA ASP A 26 2.15 0.24 28.24
C ASP A 26 0.87 1.06 28.52
N GLN A 27 -0.22 0.75 27.81
CA GLN A 27 -1.52 1.40 28.02
C GLN A 27 -2.40 0.72 29.09
N GLY A 28 -1.93 -0.36 29.74
CA GLY A 28 -2.67 -1.06 30.80
C GLY A 28 -3.96 -1.75 30.32
N TRP A 29 -4.04 -2.16 29.06
CA TRP A 29 -5.26 -2.76 28.51
C TRP A 29 -5.42 -4.21 28.99
N ARG A 30 -6.63 -4.57 29.43
CA ARG A 30 -6.95 -5.98 29.75
C ARG A 30 -7.05 -6.83 28.49
N ARG A 31 -7.79 -6.37 27.49
CA ARG A 31 -8.01 -7.02 26.19
C ARG A 31 -7.93 -6.00 25.05
N PHE A 32 -7.67 -6.47 23.84
CA PHE A 32 -7.88 -5.64 22.65
C PHE A 32 -9.39 -5.46 22.42
N ASP A 33 -9.79 -4.25 22.07
CA ASP A 33 -11.17 -3.90 21.77
C ASP A 33 -11.20 -2.97 20.56
N PHE A 34 -11.44 -3.57 19.39
CA PHE A 34 -11.50 -2.85 18.11
C PHE A 34 -12.91 -2.41 17.74
N GLN A 35 -13.93 -2.90 18.46
CA GLN A 35 -15.32 -2.58 18.17
C GLN A 35 -15.78 -1.32 18.92
N ASN A 36 -15.16 -1.03 20.06
CA ASN A 36 -15.49 0.15 20.86
C ASN A 36 -14.96 1.44 20.21
N PRO A 37 -15.84 2.36 19.73
CA PRO A 37 -15.42 3.58 19.06
C PRO A 37 -14.59 4.51 19.94
N SER A 38 -14.78 4.48 21.26
CA SER A 38 -13.98 5.29 22.21
C SER A 38 -12.49 4.91 22.23
N ARG A 39 -12.14 3.73 21.68
CA ARG A 39 -10.76 3.26 21.57
C ARG A 39 -10.13 3.54 20.21
N MET A 40 -10.90 4.10 19.27
CA MET A 40 -10.48 4.24 17.87
C MET A 40 -9.14 4.96 17.73
N ASP A 41 -8.97 6.13 18.34
CA ASP A 41 -7.73 6.91 18.24
C ASP A 41 -6.52 6.14 18.78
N ARG A 42 -6.69 5.44 19.90
CA ARG A 42 -5.63 4.62 20.49
C ARG A 42 -5.32 3.38 19.67
N ASN A 43 -6.33 2.78 19.03
CA ASN A 43 -6.13 1.67 18.11
C ASN A 43 -5.35 2.14 16.87
N VAL A 44 -5.66 3.33 16.33
CA VAL A 44 -4.90 3.95 15.24
C VAL A 44 -3.44 4.20 15.66
N GLU A 45 -3.22 4.75 16.85
CA GLU A 45 -1.86 4.96 17.40
C GLU A 45 -1.07 3.64 17.52
N MET A 46 -1.73 2.56 17.95
CA MET A 46 -1.13 1.24 17.98
C MET A 46 -0.75 0.75 16.57
N PHE A 47 -1.63 0.91 15.58
CA PHE A 47 -1.33 0.52 14.20
C PHE A 47 -0.18 1.35 13.60
N MET A 48 -0.10 2.64 13.90
CA MET A 48 1.04 3.49 13.52
C MET A 48 2.34 2.99 14.16
N THR A 49 2.28 2.54 15.40
CA THR A 49 3.45 1.95 16.10
C THR A 49 3.88 0.63 15.45
N ILE A 50 2.94 -0.22 15.05
CA ILE A 50 3.21 -1.45 14.31
C ILE A 50 3.85 -1.15 12.95
N GLU A 51 3.29 -0.22 12.16
CA GLU A 51 3.84 0.19 10.87
C GLU A 51 5.28 0.71 11.04
N LYS A 52 5.51 1.59 12.01
CA LYS A 52 6.84 2.11 12.32
C LYS A 52 7.84 1.00 12.65
N SER A 53 7.45 0.04 13.49
CA SER A 53 8.30 -1.10 13.83
C SER A 53 8.63 -1.94 12.60
N LEU A 54 7.68 -2.16 11.70
CA LEU A 54 7.92 -2.94 10.48
C LEU A 54 8.90 -2.23 9.52
N VAL A 55 8.76 -0.92 9.34
CA VAL A 55 9.67 -0.13 8.49
C VAL A 55 11.09 -0.12 9.07
N GLN A 56 11.23 0.09 10.38
CA GLN A 56 12.54 0.14 11.05
C GLN A 56 13.29 -1.20 10.98
N ASN A 57 12.56 -2.32 10.92
CA ASN A 57 13.15 -3.66 10.85
C ASN A 57 13.13 -4.24 9.43
N ASN A 58 12.97 -3.40 8.40
CA ASN A 58 12.95 -3.81 6.98
C ASN A 58 11.92 -4.91 6.65
N CYS A 59 10.88 -5.02 7.48
CA CYS A 59 9.77 -5.96 7.29
C CYS A 59 8.63 -5.34 6.47
N LEU A 60 8.69 -4.03 6.23
CA LEU A 60 7.80 -3.28 5.34
C LEU A 60 8.61 -2.22 4.60
N SER A 61 8.66 -2.30 3.28
CA SER A 61 9.29 -1.30 2.42
C SER A 61 8.27 -0.24 1.99
N ARG A 62 8.66 1.03 2.03
CA ARG A 62 7.87 2.12 1.43
C ARG A 62 8.04 2.11 -0.10
N PRO A 63 7.00 2.42 -0.87
CA PRO A 63 7.09 2.38 -2.32
C PRO A 63 8.02 3.47 -2.83
N VAL A 64 8.98 3.08 -3.67
CA VAL A 64 9.87 3.96 -4.43
C VAL A 64 9.39 3.93 -5.89
N ILE A 65 9.01 5.08 -6.43
CA ILE A 65 8.24 5.17 -7.68
C ILE A 65 9.03 5.96 -8.71
N PHE A 66 9.23 5.36 -9.88
CA PHE A 66 9.76 6.07 -11.05
C PHE A 66 8.59 6.61 -11.87
N LEU A 67 8.67 7.88 -12.28
CA LEU A 67 7.67 8.55 -13.10
C LEU A 67 8.28 8.80 -14.48
N SER A 68 7.68 8.27 -15.55
CA SER A 68 8.18 8.52 -16.91
C SER A 68 8.17 10.00 -17.26
N SER A 69 9.15 10.44 -18.06
CA SER A 69 9.24 11.80 -18.59
C SER A 69 8.05 12.19 -19.47
N ASP A 70 7.35 11.20 -19.99
CA ASP A 70 6.27 11.37 -20.97
C ASP A 70 4.91 11.66 -20.29
N ILE A 71 4.89 11.80 -18.97
CA ILE A 71 3.69 12.12 -18.19
C ILE A 71 3.40 13.62 -18.28
N GLU A 72 2.15 13.97 -18.59
CA GLU A 72 1.71 15.37 -18.63
C GLU A 72 2.03 16.11 -17.31
N PRO A 73 2.61 17.32 -17.34
CA PRO A 73 3.03 18.06 -16.13
C PRO A 73 1.92 18.25 -15.10
N LYS A 74 0.68 18.48 -15.56
CA LYS A 74 -0.50 18.64 -14.69
C LYS A 74 -0.83 17.35 -13.92
N LEU A 75 -0.65 16.19 -14.55
CA LEU A 75 -0.84 14.88 -13.93
C LEU A 75 0.35 14.54 -13.02
N LEU A 76 1.57 14.90 -13.43
CA LEU A 76 2.78 14.67 -12.64
C LEU A 76 2.70 15.29 -11.24
N GLY A 77 2.20 16.52 -11.13
CA GLY A 77 1.97 17.18 -9.83
C GLY A 77 1.03 16.38 -8.93
N LYS A 78 -0.13 15.97 -9.47
CA LYS A 78 -1.12 15.15 -8.75
C LYS A 78 -0.55 13.81 -8.31
N LEU A 79 0.23 13.14 -9.16
CA LEU A 79 0.89 11.88 -8.84
C LEU A 79 1.88 12.06 -7.69
N LYS A 80 2.75 13.08 -7.74
CA LYS A 80 3.68 13.39 -6.65
C LYS A 80 2.95 13.63 -5.31
N ASP A 81 1.82 14.33 -5.33
CA ASP A 81 1.01 14.56 -4.13
C ASP A 81 0.41 13.27 -3.57
N ILE A 82 -0.12 12.40 -4.44
CA ILE A 82 -0.65 11.08 -4.04
C ILE A 82 0.48 10.24 -3.43
N ILE A 83 1.62 10.13 -4.12
CA ILE A 83 2.79 9.36 -3.67
C ILE A 83 3.22 9.81 -2.27
N LYS A 84 3.37 11.12 -2.07
CA LYS A 84 3.76 11.70 -0.79
C LYS A 84 2.73 11.43 0.30
N ARG A 85 1.43 11.58 0.01
CA ARG A 85 0.33 11.31 0.96
C ARG A 85 0.35 9.87 1.46
N HIS A 86 0.74 8.93 0.59
CA HIS A 86 0.88 7.50 0.93
C HIS A 86 2.27 7.11 1.40
N GLN A 87 3.11 8.08 1.80
CA GLN A 87 4.45 7.85 2.34
C GLN A 87 5.41 7.16 1.35
N GLY A 88 5.13 7.25 0.04
CA GLY A 88 6.05 6.82 -1.00
C GLY A 88 7.08 7.90 -1.36
N SER A 89 8.11 7.51 -2.11
CA SER A 89 9.12 8.41 -2.66
C SER A 89 9.18 8.32 -4.18
N VAL A 90 9.71 9.37 -4.82
CA VAL A 90 9.97 9.38 -6.25
C VAL A 90 11.47 9.19 -6.48
N THR A 91 11.82 8.39 -7.49
CA THR A 91 13.20 8.19 -7.95
C THR A 91 13.34 8.52 -9.43
N GLU A 92 14.51 9.02 -9.82
CA GLU A 92 14.92 9.20 -11.21
C GLU A 92 15.65 7.96 -11.77
N ASP A 93 16.07 7.04 -10.90
CA ASP A 93 16.64 5.76 -11.30
C ASP A 93 15.53 4.71 -11.43
N ARG A 94 15.27 4.29 -12.67
CA ARG A 94 14.28 3.27 -13.02
C ARG A 94 14.63 1.90 -12.45
N ALA A 95 15.91 1.58 -12.26
CA ALA A 95 16.33 0.28 -11.71
C ALA A 95 16.15 0.21 -10.19
N ALA A 96 16.25 1.35 -9.50
CA ALA A 96 16.03 1.46 -8.06
C ALA A 96 14.54 1.56 -7.67
N SER A 97 13.62 1.61 -8.63
CA SER A 97 12.20 1.75 -8.33
C SER A 97 11.52 0.42 -8.03
N SER A 98 10.61 0.45 -7.06
CA SER A 98 9.68 -0.65 -6.79
C SER A 98 8.50 -0.66 -7.76
N LEU A 99 8.24 0.47 -8.41
CA LEU A 99 7.13 0.70 -9.32
C LEU A 99 7.51 1.72 -10.40
N ILE A 100 6.93 1.55 -11.59
CA ILE A 100 7.13 2.44 -12.73
C ILE A 100 5.75 2.90 -13.19
N VAL A 101 5.56 4.22 -13.30
CA VAL A 101 4.35 4.82 -13.88
C VAL A 101 4.69 5.33 -15.27
N VAL A 102 3.91 4.88 -16.26
CA VAL A 102 4.00 5.27 -17.67
C VAL A 102 2.66 5.83 -18.14
N PRO A 103 2.63 6.73 -19.13
CA PRO A 103 1.37 7.14 -19.74
C PRO A 103 0.67 5.96 -20.44
N ILE A 104 -0.65 6.08 -20.60
CA ILE A 104 -1.43 5.09 -21.34
C ILE A 104 -0.96 5.13 -22.81
N PRO A 105 -0.56 4.00 -23.41
CA PRO A 105 -0.18 3.97 -24.81
C PRO A 105 -1.39 4.30 -25.69
N ALA A 106 -1.19 5.13 -26.71
CA ALA A 106 -2.25 5.61 -27.62
C ALA A 106 -3.06 4.49 -28.31
N SER A 107 -2.52 3.27 -28.38
CA SER A 107 -3.21 2.09 -28.91
C SER A 107 -4.32 1.53 -28.00
N LEU A 108 -4.47 2.04 -26.77
CA LEU A 108 -5.50 1.62 -25.80
C LEU A 108 -6.61 2.68 -25.62
N GLU A 109 -6.62 3.75 -26.41
CA GLU A 109 -7.57 4.87 -26.29
C GLU A 109 -9.03 4.48 -26.61
N GLU A 110 -9.28 3.32 -27.24
CA GLU A 110 -10.61 2.95 -27.78
C GLU A 110 -11.52 2.11 -26.86
N GLY A 111 -11.16 1.81 -25.61
CA GLY A 111 -12.05 1.01 -24.74
C GLY A 111 -11.99 1.42 -23.30
N GLU A 112 -13.08 2.03 -22.79
CA GLU A 112 -13.60 2.16 -21.41
C GLU A 112 -12.68 1.85 -20.19
N GLY A 113 -11.38 2.11 -20.28
CA GLY A 113 -10.36 1.61 -19.36
C GLY A 113 -9.52 2.70 -18.72
N GLN A 114 -9.80 3.98 -19.01
CA GLN A 114 -9.00 5.12 -18.54
C GLN A 114 -8.92 5.22 -17.00
N SER A 115 -9.91 4.70 -16.27
CA SER A 115 -9.90 4.66 -14.81
C SER A 115 -9.31 3.38 -14.21
N SER A 116 -9.23 2.28 -14.97
CA SER A 116 -8.92 0.96 -14.42
C SER A 116 -7.41 0.68 -14.32
N VAL A 117 -6.61 1.22 -15.25
CA VAL A 117 -5.16 0.92 -15.32
C VAL A 117 -4.36 1.63 -14.23
N ILE A 118 -4.76 2.86 -13.84
CA ILE A 118 -4.10 3.60 -12.76
C ILE A 118 -4.34 2.92 -11.40
N LEU A 119 -5.49 2.26 -11.23
CA LEU A 119 -5.85 1.58 -9.98
C LEU A 119 -5.16 0.21 -9.84
N GLY A 120 -5.02 -0.54 -10.94
CA GLY A 120 -4.41 -1.88 -10.94
C GLY A 120 -2.93 -1.90 -10.57
N VAL A 121 -2.19 -0.84 -10.89
CA VAL A 121 -0.74 -0.73 -10.64
C VAL A 121 -0.42 -0.26 -9.21
N LEU A 122 -1.34 0.44 -8.56
CA LEU A 122 -1.11 1.06 -7.25
C LEU A 122 -1.65 0.27 -6.04
N GLY A 123 -2.37 -0.84 -6.25
CA GLY A 123 -2.90 -1.64 -5.13
C GLY A 123 -3.84 -0.85 -4.18
N PHE A 124 -4.40 0.27 -4.64
CA PHE A 124 -5.37 1.06 -3.88
C PHE A 124 -6.77 0.48 -4.11
N ASN A 125 -7.22 -0.37 -3.19
CA ASN A 125 -8.61 -0.81 -3.13
C ASN A 125 -9.48 0.33 -2.59
N THR A 126 -10.06 1.15 -3.48
CA THR A 126 -11.18 2.01 -3.10
C THR A 126 -12.45 1.15 -3.10
N ARG A 127 -12.74 0.52 -1.96
CA ARG A 127 -14.05 -0.09 -1.71
C ARG A 127 -15.10 1.02 -1.68
N GLY A 128 -16.03 1.02 -2.64
CA GLY A 128 -17.12 2.00 -2.68
C GLY A 128 -18.11 1.84 -3.83
N LYS A 129 -19.02 0.87 -3.66
CA LYS A 129 -20.30 0.61 -4.35
C LYS A 129 -20.29 -0.20 -5.66
N GLU A 130 -21.05 -1.29 -5.56
CA GLU A 130 -21.35 -2.34 -6.52
C GLU A 130 -22.32 -1.88 -7.62
N SER A 131 -22.09 -2.36 -8.84
CA SER A 131 -23.13 -3.02 -9.65
C SER A 131 -22.47 -3.77 -10.81
N ASN A 132 -22.63 -5.10 -10.78
CA ASN A 132 -22.42 -6.09 -11.84
C ASN A 132 -21.80 -5.63 -13.17
N THR A 133 -20.55 -6.02 -13.40
CA THR A 133 -20.14 -6.65 -14.65
C THR A 133 -18.85 -7.42 -14.40
N GLU A 134 -18.84 -8.67 -14.85
CA GLU A 134 -17.70 -9.57 -14.79
C GLU A 134 -16.47 -8.91 -15.42
N CYS A 135 -15.31 -9.01 -14.75
CA CYS A 135 -14.03 -8.78 -15.41
C CYS A 135 -13.11 -9.93 -15.06
N GLY A 136 -13.30 -11.03 -15.78
CA GLY A 136 -12.28 -12.06 -15.95
C GLY A 136 -11.28 -11.61 -17.01
N CYS A 137 -10.00 -11.62 -16.65
CA CYS A 137 -8.85 -11.82 -17.55
C CYS A 137 -7.74 -12.42 -16.66
N LEU A 138 -7.66 -13.75 -16.57
CA LEU A 138 -6.79 -14.60 -17.40
C LEU A 138 -5.30 -14.34 -17.17
N GLY A 139 -4.71 -15.22 -16.34
CA GLY A 139 -3.58 -16.05 -16.74
C GLY A 139 -2.22 -15.40 -16.96
N ARG A 140 -1.30 -15.66 -16.02
CA ARG A 140 0.03 -16.15 -16.40
C ARG A 140 0.30 -17.45 -15.64
N GLY A 141 0.29 -18.54 -16.39
CA GLY A 141 0.85 -19.81 -15.96
C GLY A 141 2.38 -19.80 -16.00
N GLU A 142 2.94 -20.75 -15.24
CA GLU A 142 4.16 -21.55 -15.47
C GLU A 142 5.44 -20.78 -15.88
N LEU A 143 6.54 -20.82 -15.14
CA LEU A 143 7.18 -21.94 -14.41
C LEU A 143 7.48 -21.63 -12.93
#